data_AF-A0A2I1HQP9-F1
#
_entry.id   AF-A0A2I1HQP9-F1
#
_cell.length_a   1.000
_cell.length_b   1.000
_cell.length_c   1.000
_cell.angle_alpha   90.00
_cell.angle_beta   90.00
_cell.angle_gamma   90.00
#
_symmetry.space_group_name_H-M   'P 1'
#
loop_
_entity.id
_entity.type
_entity.pdbx_description
1 polymer ?
#
loop_
_entity_poly.entity_id
_entity_poly.type
_entity_poly.pdbx_seq_one_letter_code
_entity_poly.pdbx_strand_id
1 'polypeptide(L)'
;MLYLQQGYTGIIWKINVNEILNKDCFIKFIIKSTNFEQYKNSELKHYEHMLKYEDVLKLEGLGWIEYQLPKNVGELYVQPSIEINGSVNMQIDYARRGCNEEEITYIPNIGDLLPNFYI
;
A
#
# COMPACT_ATOMS: atom_id res chain seq x y z
N MET A 1 8.51 -27.28 -12.84
CA MET A 1 9.25 -26.16 -12.19
C MET A 1 8.67 -24.88 -12.75
N LEU A 2 7.76 -24.24 -12.02
CA LEU A 2 7.08 -23.02 -12.49
C LEU A 2 8.06 -21.85 -12.34
N TYR A 3 8.55 -21.34 -13.45
CA TYR A 3 9.29 -20.09 -13.50
C TYR A 3 8.29 -18.97 -13.14
N LEU A 4 8.31 -18.50 -11.89
CA LEU A 4 7.70 -17.21 -11.57
C LEU A 4 8.46 -16.18 -12.39
N GLN A 5 7.81 -15.62 -13.41
CA GLN A 5 8.34 -14.50 -14.17
C GLN A 5 8.81 -13.44 -13.17
N GLN A 6 10.11 -13.13 -13.18
CA GLN A 6 10.67 -11.96 -12.53
C GLN A 6 10.09 -10.72 -13.22
N GLY A 7 8.87 -10.33 -12.83
CA GLY A 7 8.25 -9.08 -13.17
C GLY A 7 8.57 -8.07 -12.09
N TYR A 8 9.14 -6.92 -12.46
CA TYR A 8 9.21 -5.76 -11.57
C TYR A 8 7.79 -5.27 -11.30
N THR A 9 7.24 -5.65 -10.16
CA THR A 9 5.88 -5.31 -9.74
C THR A 9 5.93 -4.27 -8.63
N GLY A 10 4.98 -3.34 -8.66
CA GLY A 10 4.76 -2.40 -7.56
C GLY A 10 4.22 -3.10 -6.31
N ILE A 11 4.35 -2.42 -5.18
CA ILE A 11 3.63 -2.75 -3.95
C ILE A 11 2.47 -1.78 -3.82
N ILE A 12 1.28 -2.33 -3.69
CA ILE A 12 0.02 -1.60 -3.71
C ILE A 12 -0.67 -1.80 -2.37
N TRP A 13 -1.12 -0.71 -1.76
CA TRP A 13 -1.84 -0.73 -0.49
C TRP A 13 -3.28 -0.27 -0.69
N LYS A 14 -4.24 -1.09 -0.27
CA LYS A 14 -5.63 -0.65 -0.15
C LYS A 14 -5.82 0.08 1.17
N ILE A 15 -6.01 1.39 1.08
CA ILE A 15 -6.06 2.30 2.23
C ILE A 15 -7.26 3.24 2.14
N ASN A 16 -7.67 3.77 3.29
CA ASN A 16 -8.65 4.82 3.39
C ASN A 16 -8.22 5.80 4.48
N VAL A 17 -7.98 7.05 4.11
CA VAL A 17 -7.66 8.14 5.04
C VAL A 17 -8.95 8.91 5.30
N ASN A 18 -9.55 8.68 6.47
CA ASN A 18 -10.84 9.26 6.83
C ASN A 18 -10.70 10.72 7.29
N GLU A 19 -9.72 10.99 8.14
CA GLU A 19 -9.57 12.30 8.80
C GLU A 19 -8.13 12.53 9.27
N ILE A 20 -7.63 13.76 9.13
CA ILE A 20 -6.33 14.23 9.58
C ILE A 20 -6.53 15.35 10.60
N LEU A 21 -6.20 15.08 11.86
CA LEU A 21 -6.47 16.01 12.97
C LEU A 21 -5.31 16.99 13.25
N ASN A 22 -4.12 16.77 12.68
CA ASN A 22 -2.95 17.63 12.87
C ASN A 22 -2.02 17.64 11.64
N LYS A 23 -1.36 18.77 11.41
CA LYS A 23 -0.35 18.99 10.36
C LYS A 23 0.96 18.24 10.61
N ASP A 24 1.26 17.88 11.86
CA ASP A 24 2.41 17.03 12.18
C ASP A 24 2.02 15.56 12.04
N CYS A 25 1.86 15.11 10.80
CA CYS A 25 1.54 13.73 10.47
C CYS A 25 2.35 13.19 9.29
N PHE A 26 2.55 11.88 9.29
CA PHE A 26 3.12 11.16 8.15
C PHE A 26 2.60 9.73 8.06
N ILE A 27 2.66 9.21 6.85
CA ILE A 27 2.51 7.77 6.58
C ILE A 27 3.80 7.31 5.91
N LYS A 28 4.50 6.38 6.54
CA LYS A 28 5.76 5.83 6.05
C LYS A 28 5.60 4.36 5.71
N PHE A 29 5.71 4.05 4.43
CA PHE A 29 5.76 2.69 3.92
C PHE A 29 7.21 2.20 3.91
N ILE A 30 7.42 0.99 4.39
CA ILE A 30 8.73 0.34 4.48
C ILE A 30 8.62 -1.00 3.79
N ILE A 31 9.47 -1.23 2.80
CA ILE A 31 9.55 -2.49 2.07
C ILE A 31 10.91 -3.12 2.32
N LYS A 32 10.88 -4.33 2.86
CA LYS A 32 12.05 -5.20 2.96
C LYS A 32 11.91 -6.34 1.96
N SER A 33 12.96 -6.63 1.20
CA SER A 33 12.86 -7.66 0.16
C SER A 33 14.15 -8.46 -0.07
N THR A 34 13.99 -9.70 -0.53
CA THR A 34 15.10 -10.61 -0.86
C THR A 34 14.69 -11.72 -1.83
N ASN A 35 15.66 -12.30 -2.51
CA ASN A 35 15.48 -13.50 -3.33
C ASN A 35 15.76 -14.81 -2.58
N PHE A 36 16.24 -14.73 -1.34
CA PHE A 36 16.60 -15.90 -0.53
C PHE A 36 15.47 -16.25 0.42
N GLU A 37 15.12 -17.54 0.45
CA GLU A 37 14.01 -18.06 1.27
C GLU A 37 14.34 -18.07 2.77
N GLN A 38 15.62 -18.23 3.12
CA GLN A 38 16.13 -18.16 4.49
C GLN A 38 17.06 -16.95 4.59
N TYR A 39 16.53 -15.81 5.01
CA TYR A 39 17.30 -14.56 5.05
C TYR A 39 17.61 -14.12 6.48
N LYS A 40 18.82 -13.59 6.66
CA LYS A 40 19.17 -12.76 7.82
C LYS A 40 18.80 -11.32 7.51
N ASN A 41 18.38 -10.56 8.52
CA ASN A 41 17.97 -9.15 8.35
C ASN A 41 19.01 -8.27 7.64
N SER A 42 20.31 -8.63 7.72
CA SER A 42 21.42 -7.92 7.06
C SER A 42 21.44 -8.04 5.53
N GLU A 43 20.69 -8.98 4.95
CA GLU A 43 20.68 -9.25 3.50
C GLU A 43 19.44 -8.68 2.79
N LEU A 44 18.56 -8.02 3.54
CA LEU A 44 17.33 -7.44 3.00
C LEU A 44 17.65 -6.14 2.28
N LYS A 45 17.19 -6.03 1.03
CA LYS A 45 17.04 -4.72 0.41
C LYS A 45 15.98 -3.95 1.17
N HIS A 46 16.24 -2.68 1.40
CA HIS A 46 15.40 -1.81 2.19
C HIS A 46 14.98 -0.61 1.33
N TYR A 47 13.69 -0.33 1.33
CA TYR A 47 13.11 0.84 0.67
C TYR A 47 12.09 1.49 1.57
N GLU A 48 12.10 2.82 1.62
CA GLU A 48 11.15 3.61 2.39
C GLU A 48 10.51 4.66 1.49
N HIS A 49 9.21 4.84 1.66
CA HIS A 49 8.43 5.90 1.00
C HIS A 49 7.60 6.60 2.06
N MET A 50 7.75 7.91 2.19
CA MET A 50 7.11 8.68 3.24
C MET A 50 6.23 9.77 2.64
N LEU A 51 4.94 9.71 2.94
CA LEU A 51 3.97 10.77 2.68
C LEU A 51 3.96 11.73 3.85
N LYS A 52 4.21 13.00 3.59
CA LYS A 52 4.08 14.08 4.59
C LYS A 52 2.66 14.63 4.56
N TYR A 53 2.33 15.51 5.51
CA TYR A 53 1.01 16.14 5.61
C TYR A 53 0.38 16.55 4.28
N GLU A 54 1.09 17.31 3.44
CA GLU A 54 0.55 17.78 2.14
C GLU A 54 0.23 16.64 1.17
N ASP A 55 0.90 15.49 1.28
CA ASP A 55 0.61 14.31 0.47
C ASP A 55 -0.52 13.48 1.07
N VAL A 56 -0.54 13.31 2.41
CA VAL A 56 -1.61 12.61 3.12
C VAL A 56 -2.94 13.35 2.98
N LEU A 57 -2.91 14.69 2.97
CA LEU A 57 -4.07 15.55 2.76
C LEU A 57 -4.75 15.31 1.42
N LYS A 58 -4.00 14.95 0.37
CA LYS A 58 -4.57 14.60 -0.95
C LYS A 58 -5.36 13.29 -0.91
N LEU A 59 -5.13 12.45 0.11
CA LEU A 59 -5.80 11.16 0.27
C LEU A 59 -7.04 11.24 1.17
N GLU A 60 -7.17 12.31 1.96
CA GLU A 60 -8.27 12.51 2.90
C GLU A 60 -9.61 12.57 2.17
N GLY A 61 -10.59 11.80 2.65
CA GLY A 61 -11.96 11.83 2.13
C GLY A 61 -12.16 11.17 0.76
N LEU A 62 -11.13 10.56 0.17
CA LEU A 62 -11.25 9.80 -1.09
C LEU A 62 -11.97 8.46 -0.92
N GLY A 63 -12.15 7.99 0.32
CA GLY A 63 -12.65 6.66 0.61
C GLY A 63 -11.58 5.58 0.36
N TRP A 64 -12.01 4.37 -0.03
CA TRP A 64 -11.07 3.29 -0.34
C TRP A 64 -10.36 3.55 -1.66
N ILE A 65 -9.04 3.60 -1.59
CA ILE A 65 -8.16 3.68 -2.75
C ILE A 65 -7.14 2.54 -2.71
N GLU A 66 -6.59 2.20 -3.86
CA GLU A 66 -5.30 1.54 -3.95
C GLU A 66 -4.22 2.59 -4.20
N TYR A 67 -3.21 2.63 -3.33
CA TYR A 67 -2.02 3.46 -3.47
C TYR A 67 -0.83 2.59 -3.88
N GLN A 68 -0.32 2.80 -5.09
CA GLN A 68 0.88 2.12 -5.60
C GLN A 68 2.14 2.89 -5.20
N LEU A 69 3.06 2.22 -4.49
CA LEU A 69 4.36 2.81 -4.18
C LEU A 69 5.17 3.06 -5.46
N PRO A 70 5.94 4.17 -5.54
CA PRO A 70 6.61 4.58 -6.77
C PRO A 70 7.77 3.66 -7.17
N LYS A 71 8.23 2.78 -6.27
CA LYS A 71 9.32 1.84 -6.55
C LYS A 71 8.80 0.43 -6.75
N ASN A 72 9.14 -0.15 -7.91
CA ASN A 72 8.92 -1.56 -8.18
C ASN A 72 9.90 -2.45 -7.42
N VAL A 73 9.44 -3.62 -7.03
CA VAL A 73 10.19 -4.62 -6.26
C VAL A 73 10.31 -5.88 -7.10
N GLY A 74 11.55 -6.26 -7.44
CA GLY A 74 11.84 -7.43 -8.27
C GLY A 74 12.15 -8.70 -7.45
N GLU A 75 12.36 -8.55 -6.15
CA GLU A 75 12.68 -9.67 -5.28
C GLU A 75 11.48 -10.59 -5.05
N LEU A 76 11.70 -11.88 -4.78
CA LEU A 76 10.60 -12.85 -4.56
C LEU A 76 9.91 -12.66 -3.21
N TYR A 77 10.68 -12.57 -2.13
CA TYR A 77 10.17 -12.42 -0.78
C TYR A 77 10.11 -10.94 -0.44
N VAL A 78 8.91 -10.46 -0.14
CA VAL A 78 8.67 -9.06 0.19
C VAL A 78 7.88 -8.97 1.47
N GLN A 79 8.40 -8.17 2.40
CA GLN A 79 7.79 -7.86 3.67
C GLN A 79 7.46 -6.37 3.68
N PRO A 80 6.22 -6.00 3.35
CA PRO A 80 5.74 -4.64 3.48
C PRO A 80 5.39 -4.35 4.95
N SER A 81 5.67 -3.15 5.42
CA SER A 81 5.25 -2.63 6.72
C SER A 81 4.94 -1.13 6.61
N ILE A 82 4.21 -0.61 7.58
CA ILE A 82 3.77 0.79 7.60
C ILE A 82 3.98 1.36 8.99
N GLU A 83 4.42 2.61 9.05
CA GLU A 83 4.54 3.41 10.26
C GLU A 83 3.71 4.68 10.05
N ILE A 84 2.83 4.97 11.01
CA ILE A 84 1.93 6.11 10.97
C ILE A 84 2.21 6.93 12.22
N ASN A 85 2.38 8.23 12.05
CA ASN A 85 2.56 9.16 13.16
C ASN A 85 1.59 10.34 13.03
N GLY A 86 1.32 10.95 14.18
CA GLY A 86 0.35 12.02 14.30
C GLY A 86 -1.07 11.48 14.38
N SER A 87 -2.01 12.40 14.31
CA SER A 87 -3.43 12.11 14.49
C SER A 87 -4.10 11.87 13.14
N VAL A 88 -3.77 10.76 12.49
CA VAL A 88 -4.36 10.30 11.22
C VAL A 88 -5.32 9.14 11.50
N ASN A 89 -6.60 9.33 11.19
CA ASN A 89 -7.60 8.29 11.22
C ASN A 89 -7.59 7.56 9.86
N MET A 90 -6.91 6.42 9.82
CA MET A 90 -6.70 5.64 8.60
C MET A 90 -7.08 4.17 8.81
N GLN A 91 -7.65 3.57 7.77
CA GLN A 91 -7.92 2.14 7.67
C GLN A 91 -7.09 1.52 6.56
N ILE A 92 -6.71 0.25 6.75
CA ILE A 92 -5.93 -0.55 5.81
C ILE A 92 -6.66 -1.87 5.64
N ASP A 93 -6.81 -2.32 4.38
CA ASP A 93 -7.41 -3.63 4.08
C ASP A 93 -6.34 -4.65 3.73
N TYR A 94 -5.55 -4.38 2.69
CA TYR A 94 -4.47 -5.28 2.27
C TYR A 94 -3.28 -4.53 1.67
N ALA A 95 -2.16 -5.25 1.59
CA ALA A 95 -1.03 -4.93 0.72
C ALA A 95 -0.87 -6.07 -0.29
N ARG A 96 -0.73 -5.74 -1.57
CA ARG A 96 -0.54 -6.73 -2.64
C ARG A 96 0.61 -6.35 -3.57
N ARG A 97 1.12 -7.35 -4.26
CA ARG A 97 2.03 -7.18 -5.38
C ARG A 97 1.20 -7.02 -6.66
N GLY A 98 1.54 -6.05 -7.50
CA GLY A 98 0.84 -5.85 -8.78
C GLY A 98 1.29 -4.57 -9.48
N CYS A 99 0.56 -4.20 -10.53
CA CYS A 99 0.71 -2.94 -11.22
C CYS A 99 -0.66 -2.36 -11.50
N ASN A 100 -0.84 -1.10 -11.12
CA ASN A 100 -1.95 -0.25 -11.51
C ASN A 100 -1.47 0.70 -12.62
N GLU A 101 -2.41 1.22 -13.41
CA GLU A 101 -2.11 2.20 -14.46
C GLU A 101 -1.71 3.56 -13.85
N GLU A 102 -2.29 3.89 -12.70
CA GLU A 102 -2.09 5.14 -11.97
C GLU A 102 -1.51 4.89 -10.58
N GLU A 103 -0.88 5.91 -9.99
CA GLU A 103 -0.37 5.87 -8.61
C GLU A 103 -1.51 5.68 -7.59
N ILE A 104 -2.65 6.30 -7.85
CA ILE A 104 -3.87 6.17 -7.05
C ILE A 104 -4.93 5.54 -7.94
N THR A 105 -5.51 4.43 -7.51
CA THR A 105 -6.66 3.82 -8.18
C THR A 105 -7.86 3.86 -7.24
N TYR A 106 -8.94 4.49 -7.67
CA TYR A 106 -10.17 4.58 -6.89
C TYR A 106 -10.89 3.24 -6.87
N ILE A 107 -11.29 2.78 -5.67
CA ILE A 107 -12.11 1.58 -5.55
C ILE A 107 -13.57 2.02 -5.49
N PRO A 108 -14.40 1.70 -6.50
CA PRO A 108 -15.79 2.08 -6.49
C PRO A 108 -16.49 1.44 -5.29
N ASN A 109 -17.32 2.23 -4.61
CA ASN A 109 -18.09 1.74 -3.47
C ASN A 109 -19.20 0.81 -3.99
N ILE A 110 -18.94 -0.50 -3.92
CA ILE A 110 -19.84 -1.56 -4.42
C ILE A 110 -21.09 -1.74 -3.53
N GLY A 111 -21.24 -0.95 -2.45
CA GLY A 111 -22.43 -0.96 -1.60
C GLY A 111 -23.76 -0.81 -2.36
N ASP A 112 -23.75 -0.11 -3.50
CA ASP A 112 -24.93 0.08 -4.36
C ASP A 112 -25.19 -1.09 -5.33
N LEU A 113 -24.30 -2.09 -5.40
CA LEU A 113 -24.34 -3.22 -6.33
C LEU A 113 -24.59 -4.57 -5.65
N LEU A 114 -24.88 -4.60 -4.34
CA LEU A 114 -25.30 -5.86 -3.72
C LEU A 114 -26.61 -6.32 -4.36
N PRO A 115 -26.67 -7.53 -4.95
CA PRO A 115 -27.93 -8.09 -5.39
C PRO A 115 -28.81 -8.21 -4.15
N ASN A 116 -30.01 -7.64 -4.20
CA ASN A 116 -31.04 -7.89 -3.20
C ASN A 116 -31.35 -9.39 -3.19
N PHE A 117 -30.60 -10.17 -2.40
CA PHE A 117 -30.99 -11.51 -2.03
C PHE A 117 -32.12 -11.35 -1.01
N TYR A 118 -33.34 -11.15 -1.53
CA TYR A 118 -34.56 -11.43 -0.79
C TYR A 118 -34.57 -12.93 -0.50
N ILE A 119 -34.47 -13.30 0.77
CA ILE A 119 -34.76 -14.66 1.28
C ILE A 119 -36.24 -14.70 1.65
#